data_AF-A0A974HH36-F1
#
_entry.id   AF-A0A974HH36-F1
#
_cell.length_a   1.000
_cell.length_b   1.000
_cell.length_c   1.000
_cell.angle_alpha   90.00
_cell.angle_beta   90.00
_cell.angle_gamma   90.00
#
_symmetry.space_group_name_H-M   'P 1'
#
loop_
_entity.id
_entity.type
_entity.pdbx_description
1 polymer ?
#
loop_
_entity_poly.entity_id
_entity_poly.type
_entity_poly.pdbx_seq_one_letter_code
_entity_poly.pdbx_strand_id
1 'polypeptide(L)'
;MASVLKQGGLIIWMVLVLGCMVDIGCGLEFPGTESQWTRFPKWNACCESEMSFNMKTKRSSGLVVYFDDEGFCDFLELILYEGRLKLSFSIFCAEPASLLTDLAVNDNKWHSVVIKRNFKNTTLILDKESKWVEVKSKRRDMTVFSSLFIGGIPPELHSTLKLTFPEVKDHSPFQGWIRNVRVNFSDSSPVTSNDIRMEDETDPCAQDQVCLNGGICSVVKEEATCDCSQTGFQGKDCSEGKTISLLSSQM
;
A
#
# COMPACT_ATOMS: atom_id res chain seq x y z
N MET A 1 -25.34 -46.33 -15.21
CA MET A 1 -23.96 -45.84 -15.04
C MET A 1 -23.66 -44.52 -15.76
N ALA A 2 -24.57 -43.96 -16.57
CA ALA A 2 -24.35 -42.67 -17.27
C ALA A 2 -24.75 -41.41 -16.45
N SER A 3 -25.47 -41.57 -15.33
CA SER A 3 -25.93 -40.44 -14.50
C SER A 3 -24.88 -39.92 -13.50
N VAL A 4 -23.92 -40.75 -13.09
CA VAL A 4 -22.92 -40.40 -12.07
C VAL A 4 -21.79 -39.53 -12.64
N LEU A 5 -21.43 -39.72 -13.93
CA LEU A 5 -20.42 -38.92 -14.63
C LEU A 5 -20.86 -37.46 -14.85
N LYS A 6 -22.17 -37.20 -14.98
CA LYS A 6 -22.72 -35.86 -15.22
C LYS A 6 -22.73 -34.99 -13.95
N GLN A 7 -22.83 -35.61 -12.77
CA GLN A 7 -22.80 -34.93 -11.47
C GLN A 7 -21.37 -34.55 -11.04
N GLY A 8 -20.36 -35.35 -11.37
CA GLY A 8 -18.96 -35.04 -11.06
C GLY A 8 -18.44 -33.81 -11.83
N GLY A 9 -18.83 -33.66 -13.10
CA GLY A 9 -18.44 -32.52 -13.94
C GLY A 9 -19.01 -31.18 -13.45
N LEU A 10 -20.25 -31.18 -12.96
CA LEU A 10 -20.93 -29.99 -12.41
C LEU A 10 -20.31 -29.51 -11.10
N ILE A 11 -19.88 -30.43 -10.23
CA ILE A 11 -19.21 -30.10 -8.97
C ILE A 11 -17.80 -29.55 -9.24
N ILE A 12 -17.06 -30.13 -10.19
CA ILE A 12 -15.75 -29.62 -10.62
C ILE A 12 -15.88 -28.23 -11.23
N TRP A 13 -16.93 -27.97 -12.01
CA TRP A 13 -17.22 -26.65 -12.58
C TRP A 13 -17.59 -25.63 -11.50
N MET A 14 -18.39 -26.01 -10.49
CA MET A 14 -18.69 -25.13 -9.35
C MET A 14 -17.45 -24.85 -8.48
N VAL A 15 -16.55 -25.80 -8.29
CA VAL A 15 -15.28 -25.59 -7.55
C VAL A 15 -14.30 -24.71 -8.36
N LEU A 16 -14.28 -24.82 -9.69
CA LEU A 16 -13.50 -23.94 -10.56
C LEU A 16 -14.06 -22.50 -10.60
N VAL A 17 -15.37 -22.34 -10.50
CA VAL A 17 -16.03 -21.02 -10.44
C VAL A 17 -15.94 -20.39 -9.04
N LEU A 18 -15.96 -21.18 -7.96
CA LEU A 18 -15.69 -20.69 -6.59
C LEU A 18 -14.19 -20.51 -6.29
N GLY A 19 -13.29 -20.97 -7.16
CA GLY A 19 -11.84 -20.94 -6.97
C GLY A 19 -11.17 -19.58 -7.22
N CYS A 20 -11.93 -18.53 -7.50
CA CYS A 20 -11.43 -17.16 -7.62
C CYS A 20 -12.09 -16.21 -6.63
N MET A 21 -12.22 -16.63 -5.37
CA MET A 21 -12.07 -15.68 -4.27
C MET A 21 -10.56 -15.43 -4.11
N VAL A 22 -9.93 -14.85 -5.14
CA VAL A 22 -8.64 -14.20 -4.91
C VAL A 22 -9.01 -13.03 -4.00
N ASP A 23 -8.52 -13.04 -2.77
CA ASP A 23 -8.48 -11.85 -1.93
C ASP A 23 -7.70 -10.78 -2.72
N ILE A 24 -8.41 -10.01 -3.54
CA ILE A 24 -7.93 -8.78 -4.13
C ILE A 24 -8.02 -7.77 -2.99
N GLY A 25 -7.17 -7.94 -1.98
CA GLY A 25 -6.99 -6.91 -0.97
C GLY A 25 -6.49 -5.67 -1.69
N CYS A 26 -7.21 -4.55 -1.57
CA CYS A 26 -6.90 -3.29 -2.24
C CYS A 26 -5.44 -2.91 -1.94
N GLY A 27 -4.56 -3.03 -2.92
CA GLY A 27 -3.19 -2.57 -2.80
C GLY A 27 -3.10 -1.05 -2.82
N LEU A 28 -2.04 -0.54 -2.20
CA LEU A 28 -1.64 0.86 -2.25
C LEU A 28 -0.41 0.95 -3.16
N GLU A 29 -0.52 1.72 -4.24
CA GLU A 29 0.61 2.10 -5.09
C GLU A 29 1.28 3.35 -4.54
N PHE A 30 2.55 3.19 -4.20
CA PHE A 30 3.45 4.26 -3.83
C PHE A 30 4.27 4.66 -5.07
N PRO A 31 3.97 5.81 -5.70
CA PRO A 31 4.64 6.23 -6.95
C PRO A 31 6.11 6.61 -6.78
N GLY A 32 6.56 6.85 -5.54
CA GLY A 32 7.91 7.29 -5.19
C GLY A 32 8.08 8.81 -5.19
N THR A 33 7.01 9.59 -4.96
CA THR A 33 7.10 11.04 -4.84
C THR A 33 7.62 11.45 -3.46
N GLU A 34 8.38 12.55 -3.36
CA GLU A 34 8.99 13.02 -2.11
C GLU A 34 7.97 13.32 -0.99
N SER A 35 6.75 13.71 -1.36
CA SER A 35 5.67 14.04 -0.44
C SER A 35 4.78 12.87 -0.07
N GLN A 36 4.99 11.67 -0.64
CA GLN A 36 4.10 10.55 -0.35
C GLN A 36 4.29 10.01 1.06
N TRP A 37 3.19 9.54 1.65
CA TRP A 37 3.20 8.76 2.89
C TRP A 37 1.80 8.20 3.13
N THR A 38 1.72 7.06 3.81
CA THR A 38 0.46 6.59 4.41
C THR A 38 0.62 6.43 5.91
N ARG A 39 -0.38 6.91 6.64
CA ARG A 39 -0.51 6.74 8.07
C ARG A 39 -1.54 5.67 8.39
N PHE A 40 -1.12 4.66 9.14
CA PHE A 40 -1.97 3.62 9.72
C PHE A 40 -2.15 3.88 11.23
N PRO A 41 -3.13 3.22 11.88
CA PRO A 41 -3.22 3.19 13.33
C PRO A 41 -1.89 2.77 13.96
N LYS A 42 -1.60 3.30 15.14
CA LYS A 42 -0.41 2.96 15.91
C LYS A 42 -0.34 1.44 16.16
N TRP A 43 0.79 0.84 15.84
CA TRP A 43 1.15 -0.50 16.31
C TRP A 43 1.77 -0.40 17.71
N ASN A 44 1.14 -1.03 18.70
CA ASN A 44 1.72 -1.12 20.05
C ASN A 44 2.83 -2.19 20.09
N ALA A 45 4.05 -1.81 19.68
CA ALA A 45 5.22 -2.68 19.55
C ALA A 45 5.98 -2.94 20.87
N CYS A 46 5.33 -2.74 22.03
CA CYS A 46 6.01 -2.73 23.34
C CYS A 46 6.70 -4.04 23.70
N CYS A 47 5.99 -5.13 23.45
CA CYS A 47 6.17 -6.38 24.18
C CYS A 47 6.20 -7.52 23.15
N GLU A 48 5.31 -8.51 23.29
CA GLU A 48 5.02 -9.47 22.24
C GLU A 48 3.93 -8.92 21.31
N SER A 49 4.27 -8.72 20.05
CA SER A 49 3.31 -8.25 19.03
C SER A 49 3.86 -8.48 17.63
N GLU A 50 3.00 -8.36 16.63
CA GLU A 50 3.37 -8.61 15.25
C GLU A 50 2.69 -7.63 14.29
N MET A 51 3.43 -7.22 13.27
CA MET A 51 2.94 -6.52 12.10
C MET A 51 3.29 -7.33 10.85
N SER A 52 2.37 -7.40 9.89
CA SER A 52 2.66 -8.01 8.59
C SER A 52 2.05 -7.22 7.43
N PHE A 53 2.66 -7.36 6.26
CA PHE A 53 2.18 -6.81 5.00
C PHE A 53 2.81 -7.57 3.82
N ASN A 54 2.25 -7.41 2.63
CA ASN A 54 2.89 -7.85 1.40
C ASN A 54 3.40 -6.64 0.62
N MET A 55 4.59 -6.74 0.04
CA MET A 55 5.17 -5.67 -0.78
C MET A 55 5.69 -6.18 -2.11
N LYS A 56 5.74 -5.29 -3.10
CA LYS A 56 6.30 -5.53 -4.45
C LYS A 56 7.02 -4.28 -4.92
N THR A 57 8.28 -4.39 -5.35
CA THR A 57 9.08 -3.24 -5.80
C THR A 57 10.13 -3.64 -6.85
N LYS A 58 10.62 -2.64 -7.60
CA LYS A 58 11.84 -2.73 -8.44
C LYS A 58 12.99 -1.90 -7.88
N ARG A 59 12.77 -1.13 -6.81
CA ARG A 59 13.77 -0.22 -6.25
C ARG A 59 14.71 -0.94 -5.30
N SER A 60 15.94 -0.46 -5.25
CA SER A 60 16.97 -0.97 -4.36
C SER A 60 17.12 -0.15 -3.08
N SER A 61 16.45 0.99 -2.97
CA SER A 61 16.47 1.87 -1.80
C SER A 61 15.09 2.47 -1.53
N GLY A 62 14.80 2.76 -0.27
CA GLY A 62 13.64 3.55 0.14
C GLY A 62 13.07 3.17 1.50
N LEU A 63 12.36 4.11 2.13
CA LEU A 63 11.73 3.94 3.44
C LEU A 63 10.42 3.17 3.35
N VAL A 64 10.38 1.96 3.93
CA VAL A 64 9.18 1.09 3.89
C VAL A 64 8.28 1.34 5.09
N VAL A 65 8.82 1.28 6.31
CA VAL A 65 8.07 1.46 7.56
C VAL A 65 8.84 2.36 8.51
N TYR A 66 8.14 3.25 9.23
CA TYR A 66 8.68 4.01 10.35
C TYR A 66 7.64 4.23 11.45
N PHE A 67 8.08 4.14 12.70
CA PHE A 67 7.38 4.70 13.86
C PHE A 67 8.36 4.94 15.01
N ASP A 68 7.98 5.81 15.94
CA ASP A 68 8.80 6.15 17.10
C ASP A 68 8.00 6.60 18.33
N ASP A 69 8.71 7.04 19.35
CA ASP A 69 8.19 7.70 20.54
C ASP A 69 8.25 9.24 20.45
N GLU A 70 8.21 9.84 19.27
CA GLU A 70 8.17 11.30 19.10
C GLU A 70 9.36 12.08 19.75
N GLY A 71 10.58 11.56 19.61
CA GLY A 71 11.80 12.29 19.92
C GLY A 71 12.38 11.99 21.29
N PHE A 72 11.94 10.91 21.95
CA PHE A 72 12.65 10.41 23.12
C PHE A 72 13.77 9.48 22.67
N CYS A 73 13.52 8.17 22.53
CA CYS A 73 14.59 7.19 22.45
C CYS A 73 14.25 5.86 21.76
N ASP A 74 12.99 5.61 21.45
CA ASP A 74 12.51 4.38 20.85
C ASP A 74 12.03 4.62 19.43
N PHE A 75 12.56 3.84 18.49
CA PHE A 75 12.14 3.86 17.11
C PHE A 75 12.24 2.47 16.50
N LEU A 76 11.53 2.26 15.40
CA LEU A 76 11.74 1.14 14.50
C LEU A 76 11.57 1.64 13.07
N GLU A 77 12.54 1.31 12.22
CA GLU A 77 12.47 1.52 10.78
C GLU A 77 12.69 0.21 10.03
N LEU A 78 12.04 0.11 8.87
CA LEU A 78 12.34 -0.88 7.85
C LEU A 78 12.61 -0.15 6.54
N ILE A 79 13.77 -0.40 5.93
CA ILE A 79 14.18 0.22 4.68
C ILE A 79 14.56 -0.83 3.64
N LEU A 80 14.45 -0.46 2.38
CA LEU A 80 15.19 -1.10 1.29
C LEU A 80 16.63 -0.59 1.31
N TYR A 81 17.57 -1.52 1.33
CA TYR A 81 19.00 -1.25 1.26
C TYR A 81 19.64 -2.24 0.29
N GLU A 82 20.18 -1.74 -0.82
CA GLU A 82 20.76 -2.55 -1.90
C GLU A 82 19.82 -3.68 -2.39
N GLY A 83 18.52 -3.40 -2.46
CA GLY A 83 17.50 -4.36 -2.89
C GLY A 83 17.09 -5.40 -1.84
N ARG A 84 17.66 -5.36 -0.63
CA ARG A 84 17.31 -6.22 0.51
C ARG A 84 16.59 -5.40 1.59
N LEU A 85 15.97 -6.06 2.55
CA LEU A 85 15.32 -5.36 3.67
C LEU A 85 16.28 -5.23 4.85
N LYS A 86 16.45 -4.00 5.34
CA LYS A 86 17.20 -3.69 6.55
C LYS A 86 16.25 -3.15 7.61
N LEU A 87 16.23 -3.80 8.76
CA LEU A 87 15.50 -3.38 9.95
C LEU A 87 16.49 -2.71 10.92
N SER A 88 16.12 -1.57 11.50
CA SER A 88 16.85 -0.96 12.61
C SER A 88 15.86 -0.55 13.71
N PHE A 89 16.24 -0.71 14.98
CA PHE A 89 15.44 -0.24 16.11
C PHE A 89 16.29 0.06 17.34
N SER A 90 15.84 0.99 18.16
CA SER A 90 16.40 1.23 19.49
C SER A 90 15.31 1.14 20.56
N ILE A 91 15.73 0.80 21.78
CA ILE A 91 14.91 0.85 22.98
C ILE A 91 15.73 1.57 24.04
N PHE A 92 15.16 2.63 24.61
CA PHE A 92 15.71 3.37 25.74
C PHE A 92 17.13 3.89 25.46
N CYS A 93 17.28 4.52 24.30
CA CYS A 93 18.49 5.24 23.86
C CYS A 93 19.70 4.33 23.75
N ALA A 94 19.48 3.01 23.58
CA ALA A 94 20.53 2.07 23.31
C ALA A 94 21.11 2.30 21.91
N GLU A 95 22.33 1.81 21.69
CA GLU A 95 22.85 1.69 20.32
C GLU A 95 21.85 0.88 19.48
N PRO A 96 21.42 1.38 18.31
CA PRO A 96 20.43 0.71 17.49
C PRO A 96 20.87 -0.70 17.10
N ALA A 97 19.98 -1.67 17.29
CA ALA A 97 20.16 -2.99 16.71
C ALA A 97 19.72 -2.95 15.24
N SER A 98 20.51 -3.56 14.36
CA SER A 98 20.19 -3.67 12.95
C SER A 98 20.27 -5.11 12.45
N LEU A 99 19.47 -5.40 11.44
CA LEU A 99 19.37 -6.70 10.79
C LEU A 99 19.15 -6.52 9.29
N LEU A 100 19.88 -7.28 8.46
CA LEU A 100 19.75 -7.29 7.00
C LEU A 100 19.33 -8.68 6.51
N THR A 101 18.30 -8.76 5.66
CA THR A 101 17.89 -10.01 5.00
C THR A 101 18.93 -10.48 3.99
N ASP A 102 18.93 -11.78 3.66
CA ASP A 102 19.78 -12.31 2.58
C ASP A 102 19.06 -12.19 1.23
N LEU A 103 17.76 -12.48 1.22
CA LEU A 103 16.92 -12.37 0.04
C LEU A 103 16.76 -10.90 -0.44
N ALA A 104 16.98 -10.70 -1.72
CA ALA A 104 16.63 -9.47 -2.44
C ALA A 104 15.15 -9.49 -2.84
N VAL A 105 14.49 -8.33 -2.72
CA VAL A 105 13.04 -8.15 -2.89
C VAL A 105 12.67 -7.23 -4.06
N ASN A 106 13.67 -6.75 -4.81
CA ASN A 106 13.52 -5.81 -5.91
C ASN A 106 13.30 -6.50 -7.27
N ASP A 107 12.70 -7.70 -7.27
CA ASP A 107 12.45 -8.52 -8.46
C ASP A 107 11.03 -8.30 -9.06
N ASN A 108 10.29 -7.32 -8.53
CA ASN A 108 8.91 -7.00 -8.88
C ASN A 108 7.90 -8.13 -8.63
N LYS A 109 8.18 -9.05 -7.70
CA LYS A 109 7.21 -10.02 -7.20
C LYS A 109 6.71 -9.63 -5.82
N TRP A 110 5.62 -10.27 -5.41
CA TRP A 110 5.06 -10.11 -4.08
C TRP A 110 5.93 -10.87 -3.07
N HIS A 111 6.38 -10.16 -2.04
CA HIS A 111 7.07 -10.70 -0.88
C HIS A 111 6.24 -10.47 0.37
N SER A 112 6.14 -11.50 1.22
CA SER A 112 5.49 -11.42 2.53
C SER A 112 6.50 -10.96 3.57
N VAL A 113 6.18 -9.89 4.30
CA VAL A 113 7.03 -9.32 5.34
C VAL A 113 6.30 -9.36 6.67
N VAL A 114 6.96 -9.92 7.69
CA VAL A 114 6.44 -9.96 9.06
C VAL A 114 7.51 -9.44 10.01
N ILE A 115 7.15 -8.45 10.81
CA ILE A 115 7.99 -7.92 11.89
C ILE A 115 7.36 -8.36 13.21
N LYS A 116 8.07 -9.23 13.92
CA LYS A 116 7.62 -9.76 15.21
C LYS A 116 8.51 -9.23 16.33
N ARG A 117 7.88 -8.63 17.33
CA ARG A 117 8.53 -8.14 18.54
C ARG A 117 8.36 -9.16 19.66
N ASN A 118 9.42 -9.36 20.43
CA ASN A 118 9.43 -10.09 21.68
C ASN A 118 10.38 -9.38 22.65
N PHE A 119 9.87 -8.35 23.33
CA PHE A 119 10.64 -7.51 24.25
C PHE A 119 11.90 -6.93 23.60
N LYS A 120 13.12 -7.35 23.98
CA LYS A 120 14.36 -6.82 23.38
C LYS A 120 14.67 -7.41 22.01
N ASN A 121 14.00 -8.50 21.63
CA ASN A 121 14.21 -9.19 20.37
C ASN A 121 13.22 -8.70 19.32
N THR A 122 13.70 -8.51 18.11
CA THR A 122 12.86 -8.30 16.93
C THR A 122 13.26 -9.30 15.85
N THR A 123 12.28 -10.04 15.35
CA THR A 123 12.41 -10.99 14.26
C THR A 123 11.82 -10.38 12.99
N LEU A 124 12.58 -10.40 11.91
CA LEU A 124 12.11 -10.09 10.57
C LEU A 124 11.98 -11.40 9.79
N ILE A 125 10.75 -11.70 9.35
CA ILE A 125 10.44 -12.86 8.51
C ILE A 125 10.13 -12.32 7.12
N LEU A 126 10.88 -12.79 6.13
CA LEU A 126 10.72 -12.44 4.73
C LEU A 126 10.44 -13.73 3.95
N ASP A 127 9.23 -13.85 3.43
CA ASP A 127 8.68 -15.06 2.82
C ASP A 127 8.78 -16.29 3.72
N LYS A 128 9.88 -17.04 3.61
CA LYS A 128 10.16 -18.26 4.40
C LYS A 128 11.45 -18.14 5.21
N GLU A 129 12.22 -17.06 5.02
CA GLU A 129 13.45 -16.78 5.75
C GLU A 129 13.14 -15.97 7.00
N SER A 130 13.83 -16.28 8.10
CA SER A 130 13.66 -15.59 9.37
C SER A 130 15.02 -15.26 9.94
N LYS A 131 15.20 -13.99 10.31
CA LYS A 131 16.35 -13.52 11.07
C LYS A 131 15.89 -12.68 12.24
N TRP A 132 16.70 -12.61 13.29
CA TRP A 132 16.38 -11.85 14.48
C TRP A 132 17.62 -11.16 15.03
N VAL A 133 17.40 -10.08 15.78
CA VAL A 133 18.46 -9.39 16.52
C VAL A 133 17.90 -8.87 17.85
N GLU A 134 18.76 -8.83 18.86
CA GLU A 134 18.46 -8.29 20.18
C GLU A 134 19.12 -6.92 20.35
N VAL A 135 18.37 -5.92 20.84
CA VAL A 135 18.96 -4.64 21.25
C VAL A 135 19.57 -4.73 22.64
N LYS A 136 20.79 -4.20 22.81
CA LYS A 136 21.51 -4.15 24.08
C LYS A 136 21.03 -2.98 24.95
N SER A 137 19.75 -3.00 25.30
CA SER A 137 19.09 -1.98 26.11
C SER A 137 19.00 -2.36 27.59
N LYS A 138 18.94 -1.35 28.47
CA LYS A 138 18.60 -1.52 29.89
C LYS A 138 17.11 -1.80 30.10
N ARG A 139 16.25 -1.25 29.24
CA ARG A 139 14.79 -1.47 29.27
C ARG A 139 14.42 -2.61 28.33
N ARG A 140 13.38 -3.39 28.70
CA ARG A 140 12.89 -4.47 27.85
C ARG A 140 11.82 -4.04 26.85
N ASP A 141 10.93 -3.14 27.28
CA ASP A 141 9.74 -2.77 26.54
C ASP A 141 10.01 -1.54 25.69
N MET A 142 9.49 -1.57 24.47
CA MET A 142 9.48 -0.39 23.60
C MET A 142 8.30 0.52 23.96
N THR A 143 8.50 1.82 23.88
CA THR A 143 7.45 2.83 23.93
C THR A 143 7.22 3.33 22.50
N VAL A 144 5.96 3.44 22.10
CA VAL A 144 5.60 3.98 20.78
C VAL A 144 4.55 5.06 21.01
N PHE A 145 4.72 6.23 20.43
CA PHE A 145 3.75 7.32 20.53
C PHE A 145 3.20 7.72 19.15
N SER A 146 4.03 7.67 18.11
CA SER A 146 3.62 8.02 16.77
C SER A 146 2.58 7.05 16.20
N SER A 147 1.97 7.47 15.08
CA SER A 147 1.29 6.53 14.19
C SER A 147 2.30 5.63 13.46
N LEU A 148 1.80 4.58 12.82
CA LEU A 148 2.61 3.80 11.88
C LEU A 148 2.65 4.52 10.54
N PHE A 149 3.84 4.83 10.05
CA PHE A 149 4.04 5.39 8.72
C PHE A 149 4.57 4.32 7.76
N ILE A 150 3.99 4.26 6.56
CA ILE A 150 4.39 3.37 5.48
C ILE A 150 4.68 4.19 4.22
N GLY A 151 5.80 3.86 3.58
CA GLY A 151 6.22 4.35 2.27
C GLY A 151 6.82 5.76 2.21
N GLY A 152 6.83 6.46 3.34
CA GLY A 152 7.36 7.81 3.52
C GLY A 152 6.92 8.36 4.89
N ILE A 153 7.32 9.58 5.21
CA ILE A 153 6.87 10.30 6.41
C ILE A 153 6.25 11.66 6.02
N PRO A 154 5.29 12.18 6.80
CA PRO A 154 4.72 13.50 6.55
C PRO A 154 5.77 14.62 6.52
N PRO A 155 5.72 15.57 5.57
CA PRO A 155 6.64 16.70 5.48
C PRO A 155 6.78 17.51 6.77
N GLU A 156 5.73 17.57 7.58
CA GLU A 156 5.73 18.28 8.86
C GLU A 156 6.75 17.67 9.83
N LEU A 157 7.00 16.35 9.77
CA LEU A 157 8.00 15.69 10.61
C LEU A 157 9.43 16.03 10.19
N HIS A 158 9.67 16.44 8.94
CA HIS A 158 11.01 16.86 8.48
C HIS A 158 11.49 18.12 9.21
N SER A 159 10.57 19.00 9.61
CA SER A 159 10.89 20.29 10.24
C SER A 159 10.85 20.25 11.78
N THR A 160 10.45 19.12 12.38
CA THR A 160 10.32 19.00 13.85
C THR A 160 11.53 18.29 14.47
N LEU A 161 11.80 18.62 15.73
CA LEU A 161 12.72 17.91 16.62
C LEU A 161 12.09 16.65 17.25
N LYS A 162 10.92 16.22 16.76
CA LYS A 162 10.15 15.11 17.31
C LYS A 162 10.51 13.75 16.71
N LEU A 163 11.44 13.65 15.76
CA LEU A 163 11.86 12.34 15.28
C LEU A 163 12.93 11.77 16.19
N THR A 164 12.70 10.56 16.69
CA THR A 164 13.69 9.84 17.51
C THR A 164 14.91 9.43 16.70
N PHE A 165 14.73 9.11 15.42
CA PHE A 165 15.81 8.76 14.49
C PHE A 165 15.81 9.73 13.30
N PRO A 166 16.55 10.86 13.36
CA PRO A 166 16.51 11.90 12.33
C PRO A 166 16.94 11.45 10.93
N GLU A 167 17.81 10.44 10.83
CA GLU A 167 18.34 9.88 9.59
C GLU A 167 17.25 9.29 8.69
N VAL A 168 16.06 9.01 9.24
CA VAL A 168 14.89 8.60 8.46
C VAL A 168 14.55 9.60 7.34
N LYS A 169 14.89 10.88 7.53
CA LYS A 169 14.66 11.97 6.56
C LYS A 169 15.53 11.85 5.31
N ASP A 170 16.64 11.12 5.40
CA ASP A 170 17.61 10.97 4.32
C ASP A 170 17.28 9.78 3.40
N HIS A 171 16.29 8.97 3.78
CA HIS A 171 15.80 7.86 2.96
C HIS A 171 14.87 8.37 1.87
N SER A 172 15.10 7.90 0.64
CA SER A 172 14.15 8.12 -0.45
C SER A 172 12.78 7.49 -0.10
N PRO A 173 11.65 8.01 -0.60
CA PRO A 173 10.36 7.36 -0.45
C PRO A 173 10.35 5.95 -1.07
N PHE A 174 9.56 5.03 -0.52
CA PHE A 174 9.40 3.70 -1.10
C PHE A 174 8.62 3.76 -2.41
N GLN A 175 9.12 3.15 -3.48
CA GLN A 175 8.35 3.04 -4.71
C GLN A 175 7.95 1.59 -4.97
N GLY A 176 6.65 1.34 -5.10
CA GLY A 176 6.13 -0.01 -5.28
C GLY A 176 4.70 -0.14 -4.80
N TRP A 177 4.31 -1.37 -4.48
CA TRP A 177 2.97 -1.71 -4.03
C TRP A 177 3.02 -2.34 -2.64
N ILE A 178 2.07 -1.99 -1.77
CA ILE A 178 1.89 -2.61 -0.45
C ILE A 178 0.42 -2.99 -0.27
N ARG A 179 0.14 -4.17 0.27
CA ARG A 179 -1.22 -4.65 0.56
C ARG A 179 -1.28 -5.53 1.80
N ASN A 180 -2.48 -5.81 2.28
CA ASN A 180 -2.76 -6.71 3.41
C ASN A 180 -1.97 -6.31 4.67
N VAL A 181 -1.97 -5.02 5.02
CA VAL A 181 -1.34 -4.52 6.24
C VAL A 181 -2.14 -5.02 7.43
N ARG A 182 -1.49 -5.74 8.35
CA ARG A 182 -2.09 -6.33 9.54
C ARG A 182 -1.29 -6.01 10.79
N VAL A 183 -1.99 -5.81 11.89
CA VAL A 183 -1.42 -5.69 13.24
C VAL A 183 -2.08 -6.72 14.13
N ASN A 184 -1.29 -7.61 14.75
CA ASN A 184 -1.77 -8.73 15.56
C ASN A 184 -2.89 -9.52 14.87
N PHE A 185 -2.66 -9.91 13.60
CA PHE A 185 -3.58 -10.67 12.75
C PHE A 185 -4.89 -9.95 12.37
N SER A 186 -5.09 -8.70 12.78
CA SER A 186 -6.23 -7.88 12.38
C SER A 186 -5.85 -7.00 11.20
N ASP A 187 -6.70 -6.94 10.17
CA ASP A 187 -6.51 -6.03 9.05
C ASP A 187 -6.50 -4.57 9.54
N SER A 188 -5.61 -3.79 8.95
CA SER A 188 -5.41 -2.38 9.28
C SER A 188 -5.63 -1.54 8.02
N SER A 189 -6.54 -0.58 8.11
CA SER A 189 -6.80 0.35 7.01
C SER A 189 -5.99 1.65 7.17
N PRO A 190 -5.63 2.31 6.06
CA PRO A 190 -5.09 3.66 6.09
C PRO A 190 -6.02 4.61 6.86
N VAL A 191 -5.47 5.43 7.73
CA VAL A 191 -6.22 6.52 8.39
C VAL A 191 -6.17 7.78 7.54
N THR A 192 -5.01 8.09 6.98
CA THR A 192 -4.76 9.24 6.11
C THR A 192 -3.58 8.92 5.19
N SER A 193 -3.65 9.35 3.94
CA SER A 193 -2.60 9.15 2.93
C SER A 193 -2.39 10.42 2.12
N ASN A 194 -1.19 10.60 1.57
CA ASN A 194 -0.86 11.67 0.63
C ASN A 194 -0.09 11.09 -0.56
N ASP A 195 -0.44 11.52 -1.78
CA ASP A 195 0.20 11.15 -3.06
C ASP A 195 0.34 9.63 -3.30
N ILE A 196 -0.68 8.86 -2.97
CA ILE A 196 -0.75 7.39 -3.13
C ILE A 196 -2.00 7.04 -3.91
N ARG A 197 -1.92 6.02 -4.75
CA ARG A 197 -3.06 5.53 -5.54
C ARG A 197 -3.55 4.21 -4.98
N MET A 198 -4.85 4.00 -4.92
CA MET A 198 -5.40 2.70 -4.58
C MET A 198 -5.46 1.79 -5.82
N GLU A 199 -5.31 0.47 -5.65
CA GLU A 199 -5.35 -0.52 -6.75
C GLU A 199 -6.66 -0.47 -7.54
N ASP A 200 -7.74 0.02 -6.92
CA ASP A 200 -9.07 0.16 -7.52
C ASP A 200 -9.35 1.59 -8.04
N GLU A 201 -8.44 2.55 -7.81
CA GLU A 201 -8.50 3.90 -8.42
C GLU A 201 -7.94 3.86 -9.84
N THR A 202 -8.51 3.02 -10.71
CA THR A 202 -8.38 3.25 -12.15
C THR A 202 -9.09 4.55 -12.47
N ASP A 203 -8.37 5.55 -12.99
CA ASP A 203 -8.97 6.77 -13.54
C ASP A 203 -10.08 6.34 -14.52
N PRO A 204 -11.36 6.64 -14.21
CA PRO A 204 -12.48 6.26 -15.05
C PRO A 204 -12.37 6.80 -16.49
N CYS A 205 -11.57 7.86 -16.70
CA CYS A 205 -11.29 8.45 -18.01
C CYS A 205 -10.04 7.89 -18.70
N ALA A 206 -9.23 7.06 -18.04
CA ALA A 206 -8.03 6.45 -18.63
C ALA A 206 -8.33 5.19 -19.45
N GLN A 207 -9.57 4.67 -19.42
CA GLN A 207 -10.02 3.64 -20.35
C GLN A 207 -10.26 4.24 -21.74
N ASP A 208 -9.76 3.55 -22.77
CA ASP A 208 -10.09 3.88 -24.15
C ASP A 208 -11.61 3.79 -24.36
N GLN A 209 -12.19 4.73 -25.12
CA GLN A 209 -13.60 4.73 -25.55
C GLN A 209 -14.65 5.08 -24.49
N VAL A 210 -14.28 5.71 -23.37
CA VAL A 210 -15.25 6.18 -22.35
C VAL A 210 -16.16 7.29 -22.89
N CYS A 211 -15.61 8.25 -23.63
CA CYS A 211 -16.36 9.27 -24.36
C CYS A 211 -16.11 9.13 -25.85
N LEU A 212 -17.19 8.97 -26.63
CA LEU A 212 -17.14 8.75 -28.06
C LEU A 212 -17.22 10.07 -28.84
N ASN A 213 -16.95 10.01 -30.14
CA ASN A 213 -17.12 11.12 -31.07
C ASN A 213 -16.39 12.43 -30.68
N GLY A 214 -15.27 12.32 -29.97
CA GLY A 214 -14.48 13.49 -29.52
C GLY A 214 -15.03 14.17 -28.26
N GLY A 215 -15.88 13.50 -27.48
CA GLY A 215 -16.34 14.00 -26.18
C GLY A 215 -15.20 14.13 -25.18
N ILE A 216 -15.24 15.15 -24.33
CA ILE A 216 -14.21 15.40 -23.32
C ILE A 216 -14.59 14.63 -22.05
N CYS A 217 -13.74 13.68 -21.63
CA CYS A 217 -13.92 12.96 -20.37
C CYS A 217 -13.43 13.78 -19.18
N SER A 218 -14.21 13.78 -18.10
CA SER A 218 -13.85 14.36 -16.82
C SER A 218 -14.34 13.47 -15.67
N VAL A 219 -13.62 13.44 -14.56
CA VAL A 219 -14.02 12.64 -13.39
C VAL A 219 -14.81 13.54 -12.42
N VAL A 220 -16.06 13.17 -12.14
CA VAL A 220 -16.95 13.87 -11.21
C VAL A 220 -17.47 12.87 -10.19
N LYS A 221 -17.15 13.07 -8.90
CA LYS A 221 -17.50 12.15 -7.80
C LYS A 221 -17.06 10.70 -8.07
N GLU A 222 -15.81 10.52 -8.50
CA GLU A 222 -15.22 9.20 -8.81
C GLU A 222 -15.87 8.45 -10.00
N GLU A 223 -16.77 9.08 -10.76
CA GLU A 223 -17.35 8.54 -11.99
C GLU A 223 -16.90 9.34 -13.22
N ALA A 224 -16.71 8.65 -14.36
CA ALA A 224 -16.47 9.32 -15.65
C ALA A 224 -17.73 10.06 -16.13
N THR A 225 -17.55 11.31 -16.56
CA THR A 225 -18.59 12.15 -17.14
C THR A 225 -18.10 12.74 -18.46
N CYS A 226 -18.89 12.60 -19.53
CA CYS A 226 -18.56 13.10 -20.86
C CYS A 226 -19.23 14.44 -21.17
N ASP A 227 -18.45 15.41 -21.64
CA ASP A 227 -18.98 16.63 -22.27
C ASP A 227 -19.11 16.44 -23.79
N CYS A 228 -20.35 16.37 -24.26
CA CYS A 228 -20.71 16.21 -25.68
C CYS A 228 -21.07 17.53 -26.38
N SER A 229 -20.94 18.68 -25.71
CA SER A 229 -21.43 19.98 -26.21
C SER A 229 -20.82 20.36 -27.57
N GLN A 230 -19.58 19.96 -27.82
CA GLN A 230 -18.82 20.29 -29.03
C GLN A 230 -18.77 19.16 -30.08
N THR A 231 -19.46 18.04 -29.87
CA THR A 231 -19.33 16.86 -30.74
C THR A 231 -20.47 16.71 -31.75
N GLY A 232 -21.59 17.40 -31.55
CA GLY A 232 -22.83 17.17 -32.33
C GLY A 232 -23.61 15.92 -31.89
N PHE A 233 -23.09 15.18 -30.92
CA PHE A 233 -23.72 14.03 -30.30
C PHE A 233 -24.26 14.38 -28.90
N GLN A 234 -25.00 13.47 -28.29
CA GLN A 234 -25.57 13.55 -26.95
C GLN A 234 -25.51 12.17 -26.27
N GLY A 235 -26.09 12.05 -25.07
CA GLY A 235 -26.05 10.83 -24.27
C GLY A 235 -24.90 10.85 -23.26
N LYS A 236 -24.82 9.81 -22.42
CA LYS A 236 -23.82 9.73 -21.34
C LYS A 236 -22.38 9.57 -21.85
N ASP A 237 -22.21 8.99 -23.03
CA ASP A 237 -20.94 8.64 -23.66
C ASP A 237 -20.76 9.32 -25.03
N CYS A 238 -21.61 10.30 -25.37
CA CYS A 238 -21.63 10.98 -26.66
C CYS A 238 -21.85 10.05 -27.87
N SER A 239 -22.53 8.92 -27.70
CA SER A 239 -22.85 7.99 -28.81
C SER A 239 -24.08 8.38 -29.63
N GLU A 240 -25.02 9.13 -29.05
CA GLU A 240 -26.32 9.39 -29.66
C GLU A 240 -26.28 10.61 -30.59
N GLY A 241 -26.80 10.50 -31.81
CA GLY A 241 -26.92 11.66 -32.71
C GLY A 241 -28.04 12.61 -32.29
N LYS A 242 -27.80 13.93 -32.31
CA LYS A 242 -28.86 14.93 -32.09
C LYS A 242 -29.86 14.87 -33.25
N THR A 243 -31.10 14.46 -32.98
CA THR A 243 -32.15 14.50 -33.99
C THR A 243 -32.47 15.95 -34.29
N ILE A 244 -32.11 16.44 -35.48
CA ILE A 244 -32.53 17.76 -35.95
C ILE A 244 -34.04 17.65 -36.22
N SER A 245 -34.86 18.11 -35.28
CA SER A 245 -36.27 18.37 -35.52
C SER A 245 -36.39 19.57 -36.47
N LEU A 246 -36.25 19.30 -37.77
CA LEU A 246 -36.69 20.19 -38.84
C LEU A 246 -38.22 20.27 -38.82
N LEU A 247 -38.79 21.02 -37.88
CA LEU A 247 -40.16 21.50 -38.00
C LEU A 247 -40.12 22.85 -38.71
N SER A 248 -40.18 22.73 -40.04
CA SER A 248 -40.77 23.65 -41.01
C SER A 248 -41.14 25.05 -40.49
N SER A 249 -40.25 26.01 -40.73
CA SER A 249 -40.70 27.36 -41.07
C SER A 249 -41.09 27.34 -42.55
N GLN A 250 -42.39 27.22 -42.82
CA GLN A 250 -42.96 27.61 -44.11
C GLN A 250 -44.06 28.63 -43.86
N MET A 251 -43.92 29.74 -44.60
CA MET A 251 -44.88 30.82 -44.81
C MET A 251 -46.20 30.29 -45.36
#